data_AF-A0A1N6DSN0-F1
#
_entry.id   AF-A0A1N6DSN0-F1
#
_cell.length_a   1.000
_cell.length_b   1.000
_cell.length_c   1.000
_cell.angle_alpha   90.00
_cell.angle_beta   90.00
_cell.angle_gamma   90.00
#
_symmetry.space_group_name_H-M   'P 1'
#
loop_
_entity.id
_entity.type
_entity.pdbx_description
1 polymer ?
#
loop_
_entity_poly.entity_id
_entity_poly.type
_entity_poly.pdbx_seq_one_letter_code
_entity_poly.pdbx_strand_id
1 'polypeptide(L)'
;MKCVFLAMATLLVCLHADAQQIPQEEENASEILYQKVKRPAVAPPEGPDGDENPARMKVGPLKSFTATRSIKPITQLIFIEADAPGIAKMERAGVCAQPVVEAALEPVYSSVKAHMPLYLPFKNSTTGLWQGFYYSWDNDGDGKKDAHRAIDYGKTSVAENEDPTFGVYAIAPGKVIDVKWSNGGGNYITIEHTAPDGYKYRSTHLHLRNGHDNDRAKAKGTSGKYKTFATNGTNSNLCWGTNTQKIAVKEGDNVSAGQFLAYAGNTGSGGIGVILKDDGTLKDANTRSYNVHLHFEVRVLDTRAGHSGEWVLVDPYGSYNHGGVDCYDLDATTPYARLFAPFYPSFHNVPLDLVNKYWGYYTGMGMALQTVSVDKSGSTLYAAGSFQWGIPGSWYARFYMTGTTYQTYFNTYDAQGYRPRQISVTKDGSGNPRFSAIWEKKPAGQSAASVHNQDDALFGATWKNYVETKKWHVQEHVDYTVGGKRYHAAVFVNKPNDNGFYLYYGMSGTDFDKKFDELYKNWELKSINVNGNTVGGVWRPKKNNYAAYYGMTSASYQTKFNQASSEGLRLIKVQNYDDNGRFSAIWGK
;
A
#
# COMPACT_ATOMS: atom_id res chain seq x y z
N MET A 1 -62.70 26.24 24.84
CA MET A 1 -62.34 26.80 23.52
C MET A 1 -60.94 26.32 23.17
N LYS A 2 -60.78 25.75 21.97
CA LYS A 2 -59.56 25.14 21.44
C LYS A 2 -58.47 26.20 21.22
N CYS A 3 -57.23 25.92 21.61
CA CYS A 3 -56.06 26.58 21.04
C CYS A 3 -55.13 25.51 20.50
N VAL A 4 -55.01 25.52 19.18
CA VAL A 4 -54.22 24.63 18.34
C VAL A 4 -52.77 25.08 18.44
N PHE A 5 -51.87 24.20 18.89
CA PHE A 5 -50.43 24.40 18.70
C PHE A 5 -50.06 23.89 17.30
N LEU A 6 -49.73 24.83 16.42
CA LEU A 6 -49.21 24.56 15.08
C LEU A 6 -47.71 24.21 15.24
N ALA A 7 -47.34 22.96 14.99
CA ALA A 7 -45.94 22.56 14.89
C ALA A 7 -45.37 23.08 13.56
N MET A 8 -44.41 24.00 13.63
CA MET A 8 -43.59 24.34 12.46
C MET A 8 -42.66 23.18 12.15
N ALA A 9 -42.97 22.41 11.11
CA ALA A 9 -42.02 21.51 10.49
C ALA A 9 -40.95 22.36 9.78
N THR A 10 -39.74 22.41 10.36
CA THR A 10 -38.58 22.99 9.70
C THR A 10 -38.16 22.03 8.59
N LEU A 11 -38.50 22.37 7.35
CA LEU A 11 -38.06 21.66 6.17
C LEU A 11 -36.53 21.83 6.07
N LEU A 12 -35.77 20.84 6.54
CA LEU A 12 -34.34 20.76 6.31
C LEU A 12 -34.16 20.45 4.81
N VAL A 13 -34.02 21.49 4.00
CA VAL A 13 -33.54 21.35 2.62
C VAL A 13 -32.10 20.88 2.74
N CYS A 14 -31.88 19.57 2.66
CA CYS A 14 -30.57 18.99 2.39
C CYS A 14 -30.14 19.53 1.03
N LEU A 15 -29.39 20.64 1.04
CA LEU A 15 -28.52 21.03 -0.06
C LEU A 15 -27.64 19.82 -0.33
N HIS A 16 -27.96 19.09 -1.39
CA HIS A 16 -27.00 18.19 -1.99
C HIS A 16 -25.89 19.10 -2.49
N ALA A 17 -24.83 19.24 -1.70
CA ALA A 17 -23.56 19.67 -2.25
C ALA A 17 -23.29 18.69 -3.39
N ASP A 18 -23.19 19.20 -4.62
CA ASP A 18 -22.72 18.43 -5.76
C ASP A 18 -21.36 17.83 -5.37
N ALA A 19 -21.38 16.61 -4.86
CA ALA A 19 -20.19 15.91 -4.47
C ALA A 19 -19.36 15.76 -5.74
N GLN A 20 -18.09 16.17 -5.70
CA GLN A 20 -17.19 16.01 -6.84
C GLN A 20 -17.19 14.54 -7.24
N GLN A 21 -17.63 14.24 -8.47
CA GLN A 21 -17.62 12.89 -8.99
C GLN A 21 -16.18 12.44 -9.20
N ILE A 22 -15.70 11.58 -8.31
CA ILE A 22 -14.45 10.85 -8.53
C ILE A 22 -14.64 10.05 -9.84
N PRO A 23 -13.66 10.04 -10.76
CA PRO A 23 -13.76 9.27 -12.00
C PRO A 23 -14.16 7.81 -11.70
N GLN A 24 -15.16 7.28 -12.40
CA GLN A 24 -15.71 5.94 -12.18
C GLN A 24 -14.65 4.82 -12.28
N GLU A 25 -13.57 5.05 -13.03
CA GLU A 25 -12.41 4.16 -13.14
C GLU A 25 -11.63 3.98 -11.82
N GLU A 26 -11.79 4.91 -10.87
CA GLU A 26 -11.06 4.96 -9.60
C GLU A 26 -11.86 4.35 -8.43
N GLU A 27 -13.19 4.16 -8.58
CA GLU A 27 -14.03 3.47 -7.59
C GLU A 27 -13.62 1.99 -7.42
N ASN A 28 -13.03 1.38 -8.46
CA ASN A 28 -12.65 -0.04 -8.52
C ASN A 28 -11.13 -0.27 -8.50
N ALA A 29 -10.31 0.77 -8.33
CA ALA A 29 -8.85 0.69 -8.49
C ALA A 29 -8.14 -0.20 -7.45
N SER A 30 -8.72 -0.34 -6.26
CA SER A 30 -8.23 -1.21 -5.19
C SER A 30 -8.29 -2.70 -5.53
N GLU A 31 -9.21 -3.14 -6.39
CA GLU A 31 -9.33 -4.56 -6.78
C GLU A 31 -8.33 -5.01 -7.85
N ILE A 32 -7.76 -4.07 -8.62
CA ILE A 32 -6.98 -4.36 -9.84
C ILE A 32 -5.46 -4.44 -9.56
N LEU A 33 -5.01 -3.95 -8.40
CA LEU A 33 -3.62 -3.68 -8.05
C LEU A 33 -2.63 -4.85 -8.22
N TYR A 34 -3.12 -6.10 -8.23
CA TYR A 34 -2.26 -7.29 -8.32
C TYR A 34 -2.60 -8.23 -9.47
N GLN A 35 -3.65 -7.97 -10.27
CA GLN A 35 -4.04 -8.87 -11.38
C GLN A 35 -3.19 -8.68 -12.65
N LYS A 36 -2.43 -7.59 -12.77
CA LYS A 36 -1.70 -7.21 -14.01
C LYS A 36 -0.22 -7.62 -14.07
N VAL A 37 0.33 -8.28 -13.04
CA VAL A 37 1.63 -8.97 -13.15
C VAL A 37 1.40 -10.29 -13.89
N LYS A 38 1.82 -10.37 -15.16
CA LYS A 38 1.66 -11.48 -16.13
C LYS A 38 0.85 -12.70 -15.63
N ARG A 39 -0.43 -12.77 -16.01
CA ARG A 39 -1.15 -14.06 -16.13
C ARG A 39 -0.62 -14.81 -17.37
N PRO A 40 -0.13 -16.05 -17.25
CA PRO A 40 -0.17 -16.97 -18.38
C PRO A 40 -1.64 -17.22 -18.74
N ALA A 41 -1.98 -17.10 -20.02
CA ALA A 41 -3.34 -17.35 -20.50
C ALA A 41 -3.67 -18.85 -20.36
N VAL A 42 -4.56 -19.18 -19.44
CA VAL A 42 -5.31 -20.44 -19.44
C VAL A 42 -6.77 -20.09 -19.17
N ALA A 43 -7.67 -20.59 -20.00
CA ALA A 43 -9.11 -20.38 -19.86
C ALA A 43 -9.60 -20.88 -18.48
N PRO A 44 -10.56 -20.18 -17.85
CA PRO A 44 -11.17 -20.68 -16.62
C PRO A 44 -11.83 -22.04 -16.89
N PRO A 45 -11.68 -23.04 -15.99
CA PRO A 45 -12.44 -24.27 -16.11
C PRO A 45 -13.92 -23.96 -15.87
N GLU A 46 -14.76 -24.26 -16.87
CA GLU A 46 -16.21 -24.29 -16.71
C GLU A 46 -16.58 -25.52 -15.87
N GLY A 47 -17.09 -25.28 -14.67
CA GLY A 47 -17.65 -26.25 -13.76
C GLY A 47 -18.43 -25.52 -12.67
N PRO A 48 -19.47 -26.12 -12.08
CA PRO A 48 -20.32 -25.43 -11.13
C PRO A 48 -19.50 -24.96 -9.92
N ASP A 49 -19.36 -23.65 -9.79
CA ASP A 49 -18.81 -22.99 -8.61
C ASP A 49 -19.68 -23.38 -7.40
N GLY A 50 -19.04 -23.91 -6.35
CA GLY A 50 -19.70 -24.32 -5.09
C GLY A 50 -20.21 -23.14 -4.25
N ASP A 51 -20.68 -22.08 -4.89
CA ASP A 51 -21.25 -20.87 -4.30
C ASP A 51 -22.69 -21.09 -3.85
N GLU A 52 -22.95 -22.08 -3.00
CA GLU A 52 -24.17 -22.14 -2.19
C GLU A 52 -23.90 -22.70 -0.80
N ASN A 53 -23.29 -21.88 0.07
CA ASN A 53 -23.69 -21.85 1.47
C ASN A 53 -23.41 -20.49 2.13
N PRO A 54 -24.38 -19.56 2.20
CA PRO A 54 -24.25 -18.27 2.89
C PRO A 54 -24.39 -18.41 4.42
N ALA A 55 -23.84 -19.47 5.03
CA ALA A 55 -23.90 -19.71 6.46
C ALA A 55 -22.80 -18.94 7.23
N ARG A 56 -23.13 -17.69 7.59
CA ARG A 56 -22.66 -16.95 8.78
C ARG A 56 -21.15 -16.93 9.06
N MET A 57 -20.46 -15.94 8.46
CA MET A 57 -19.30 -15.31 9.10
C MET A 57 -19.73 -14.62 10.40
N LYS A 58 -19.24 -15.08 11.56
CA LYS A 58 -19.57 -14.43 12.84
C LYS A 58 -18.53 -13.41 13.27
N VAL A 59 -19.07 -12.24 13.62
CA VAL A 59 -18.41 -11.08 14.20
C VAL A 59 -18.66 -11.13 15.70
N GLY A 60 -17.63 -10.93 16.51
CA GLY A 60 -17.87 -10.57 17.91
C GLY A 60 -18.18 -9.09 18.03
N PRO A 61 -19.07 -8.66 18.95
CA PRO A 61 -19.46 -7.25 19.03
C PRO A 61 -18.25 -6.38 19.38
N LEU A 62 -17.82 -5.57 18.42
CA LEU A 62 -16.93 -4.45 18.67
C LEU A 62 -17.75 -3.39 19.40
N LYS A 63 -17.55 -3.28 20.71
CA LYS A 63 -18.01 -2.09 21.43
C LYS A 63 -17.19 -0.91 20.94
N SER A 64 -17.84 0.06 20.29
CA SER A 64 -17.26 1.39 20.09
C SER A 64 -17.10 2.03 21.46
N PHE A 65 -15.86 2.40 21.81
CA PHE A 65 -15.59 3.21 22.97
C PHE A 65 -15.20 4.60 22.48
N THR A 66 -15.99 5.61 22.83
CA THR A 66 -15.55 7.01 22.74
C THR A 66 -14.47 7.20 23.80
N ALA A 67 -13.25 7.54 23.38
CA ALA A 67 -12.11 7.68 24.27
C ALA A 67 -12.34 8.82 25.30
N THR A 68 -12.58 8.47 26.56
CA THR A 68 -12.59 9.41 27.69
C THR A 68 -11.29 9.32 28.48
N ARG A 69 -10.20 9.85 27.91
CA ARG A 69 -9.09 10.57 28.57
C ARG A 69 -7.90 10.72 27.63
N SER A 70 -7.36 11.93 27.58
CA SER A 70 -6.18 12.31 26.82
C SER A 70 -4.91 11.70 27.41
N ILE A 71 -4.49 10.57 26.88
CA ILE A 71 -3.08 10.18 26.80
C ILE A 71 -2.77 10.36 25.31
N LYS A 72 -1.89 11.28 24.91
CA LYS A 72 -1.46 11.39 23.51
C LYS A 72 -0.78 10.07 23.13
N PRO A 73 -1.42 9.16 22.38
CA PRO A 73 -0.74 8.01 21.85
C PRO A 73 0.22 8.57 20.78
N ILE A 74 1.36 7.91 20.56
CA ILE A 74 1.98 8.03 19.24
C ILE A 74 0.93 7.40 18.30
N THR A 75 0.16 8.23 17.60
CA THR A 75 -0.85 7.75 16.65
C THR A 75 -0.09 7.05 15.54
N GLN A 76 -0.01 5.72 15.62
CA GLN A 76 0.61 4.93 14.57
C GLN A 76 -0.25 5.07 13.31
N LEU A 77 0.33 5.57 12.24
CA LEU A 77 -0.34 5.73 10.96
C LEU A 77 -0.68 4.34 10.42
N ILE A 78 -1.97 4.00 10.38
CA ILE A 78 -2.48 2.82 9.68
C ILE A 78 -2.74 3.27 8.24
N PHE A 79 -2.07 2.61 7.29
CA PHE A 79 -2.27 2.86 5.87
C PHE A 79 -3.05 1.69 5.27
N ILE A 80 -4.14 2.00 4.59
CA ILE A 80 -4.97 1.03 3.88
C ILE A 80 -4.75 1.13 2.37
N GLU A 81 -5.11 0.09 1.62
CA GLU A 81 -5.01 0.13 0.16
C GLU A 81 -5.96 1.14 -0.48
N ALA A 82 -6.95 1.68 0.26
CA ALA A 82 -7.75 2.81 -0.19
C ALA A 82 -7.03 4.18 -0.02
N ASP A 83 -5.93 4.23 0.74
CA ASP A 83 -5.10 5.42 0.95
C ASP A 83 -4.04 5.58 -0.15
N ALA A 84 -3.99 4.68 -1.12
CA ALA A 84 -3.29 4.96 -2.36
C ALA A 84 -3.81 4.07 -3.49
N PRO A 85 -3.10 4.05 -4.61
CA PRO A 85 -3.42 3.15 -5.71
C PRO A 85 -2.23 2.58 -6.49
N GLY A 86 -2.57 1.56 -7.26
CA GLY A 86 -2.02 1.24 -8.57
C GLY A 86 -0.50 1.05 -8.65
N ILE A 87 -0.04 -0.19 -8.51
CA ILE A 87 1.17 -0.66 -9.22
C ILE A 87 0.77 -0.70 -10.70
N ALA A 88 0.73 0.46 -11.35
CA ALA A 88 0.57 0.49 -12.78
C ALA A 88 1.74 -0.30 -13.37
N LYS A 89 1.45 -1.11 -14.39
CA LYS A 89 2.45 -1.66 -15.30
C LYS A 89 3.39 -0.51 -15.65
N MET A 90 4.58 -0.50 -15.06
CA MET A 90 5.65 0.39 -15.47
C MET A 90 6.21 -0.19 -16.76
N GLU A 91 5.38 -0.19 -17.80
CA GLU A 91 5.86 -0.46 -19.15
C GLU A 91 6.86 0.64 -19.46
N ARG A 92 8.06 0.22 -19.89
CA ARG A 92 9.13 1.09 -20.38
C ARG A 92 8.55 2.34 -20.99
N ALA A 93 8.84 3.50 -20.40
CA ALA A 93 8.88 4.70 -21.23
C ALA A 93 9.83 4.37 -22.39
N GLY A 94 9.37 4.55 -23.63
CA GLY A 94 10.15 4.22 -24.82
C GLY A 94 11.47 4.98 -24.93
N VAL A 95 11.78 5.87 -23.98
CA VAL A 95 12.99 6.68 -23.93
C VAL A 95 13.39 6.96 -22.47
N CYS A 96 14.36 6.20 -21.95
CA CYS A 96 15.19 6.70 -20.84
C CYS A 96 16.21 7.66 -21.46
N ALA A 97 15.93 8.96 -21.42
CA ALA A 97 16.87 9.97 -21.90
C ALA A 97 18.14 9.98 -21.04
N GLN A 98 19.27 10.46 -21.60
CA GLN A 98 20.53 10.60 -20.84
C GLN A 98 20.32 11.56 -19.67
N PRO A 99 20.66 11.22 -18.41
CA PRO A 99 20.41 12.06 -17.24
C PRO A 99 21.29 13.32 -17.21
N VAL A 100 20.83 14.43 -16.60
CA VAL A 100 21.75 15.50 -16.16
C VAL A 100 22.55 14.92 -15.02
N VAL A 101 23.85 15.18 -15.11
CA VAL A 101 24.75 14.89 -14.03
C VAL A 101 24.94 16.14 -13.18
N GLU A 102 24.34 16.14 -11.98
CA GLU A 102 24.59 17.16 -10.95
C GLU A 102 25.57 16.60 -9.91
N ALA A 103 26.84 16.43 -10.29
CA ALA A 103 27.84 15.81 -9.42
C ALA A 103 27.94 16.46 -8.02
N ALA A 104 27.64 17.76 -7.92
CA ALA A 104 27.62 18.48 -6.65
C ALA A 104 26.48 18.06 -5.69
N LEU A 105 25.42 17.43 -6.20
CA LEU A 105 24.27 16.95 -5.42
C LEU A 105 24.36 15.47 -5.03
N GLU A 106 25.41 14.76 -5.47
CA GLU A 106 25.65 13.36 -5.11
C GLU A 106 25.56 13.06 -3.59
N PRO A 107 26.09 13.92 -2.68
CA PRO A 107 25.94 13.70 -1.24
C PRO A 107 24.49 13.75 -0.76
N VAL A 108 23.64 14.55 -1.41
CA VAL A 108 22.20 14.59 -1.11
C VAL A 108 21.56 13.31 -1.64
N TYR A 109 21.75 13.02 -2.92
CA TYR A 109 21.12 11.89 -3.62
C TYR A 109 21.43 10.53 -2.98
N SER A 110 22.69 10.27 -2.63
CA SER A 110 23.12 9.04 -1.94
C SER A 110 22.58 8.91 -0.52
N SER A 111 22.16 10.02 0.11
CA SER A 111 21.55 10.01 1.45
C SER A 111 20.03 9.83 1.42
N VAL A 112 19.39 10.04 0.25
CA VAL A 112 17.94 9.95 0.10
C VAL A 112 17.49 8.51 0.32
N LYS A 113 16.49 8.35 1.18
CA LYS A 113 15.70 7.14 1.38
C LYS A 113 14.33 7.55 1.89
N ALA A 114 13.37 6.63 1.92
CA ALA A 114 12.07 6.91 2.50
C ALA A 114 12.11 6.77 4.04
N HIS A 115 11.56 7.78 4.73
CA HIS A 115 11.46 7.86 6.20
C HIS A 115 10.01 7.71 6.69
N MET A 116 9.07 7.67 5.75
CA MET A 116 7.66 7.31 5.95
C MET A 116 7.15 6.70 4.64
N PRO A 117 6.05 5.91 4.66
CA PRO A 117 5.46 5.43 3.43
C PRO A 117 5.00 6.60 2.56
N LEU A 118 5.55 6.66 1.35
CA LEU A 118 5.10 7.55 0.29
C LEU A 118 4.45 6.70 -0.81
N TYR A 119 3.43 7.25 -1.44
CA TYR A 119 2.63 6.58 -2.45
C TYR A 119 2.56 7.36 -3.77
N LEU A 120 2.10 6.70 -4.83
CA LEU A 120 1.87 7.36 -6.09
C LEU A 120 0.75 8.41 -5.99
N PRO A 121 0.86 9.52 -6.74
CA PRO A 121 -0.07 10.63 -6.63
C PRO A 121 -1.38 10.47 -7.43
N PHE A 122 -1.74 9.28 -7.92
CA PHE A 122 -2.91 9.09 -8.81
C PHE A 122 -3.56 7.71 -8.67
N LYS A 123 -4.91 7.58 -8.64
CA LYS A 123 -5.60 6.28 -8.39
C LYS A 123 -5.86 5.32 -9.55
N ASN A 124 -5.61 5.76 -10.77
CA ASN A 124 -6.08 5.05 -11.94
C ASN A 124 -5.09 3.99 -12.48
N SER A 125 -5.61 2.82 -12.91
CA SER A 125 -4.83 1.76 -13.55
C SER A 125 -4.50 2.00 -15.03
N THR A 126 -5.07 3.05 -15.64
CA THR A 126 -4.76 3.51 -17.01
C THR A 126 -3.79 4.69 -17.02
N THR A 127 -3.43 5.24 -15.85
CA THR A 127 -2.39 6.27 -15.74
C THR A 127 -1.02 5.61 -15.64
N GLY A 128 -0.08 6.11 -16.42
CA GLY A 128 1.30 5.65 -16.43
C GLY A 128 2.27 6.80 -16.55
N LEU A 129 3.56 6.47 -16.51
CA LEU A 129 4.63 7.44 -16.72
C LEU A 129 4.68 7.82 -18.20
N TRP A 130 4.39 9.07 -18.50
CA TRP A 130 4.59 9.65 -19.83
C TRP A 130 6.04 10.10 -19.99
N GLN A 131 6.56 10.77 -18.96
CA GLN A 131 7.89 11.36 -18.97
C GLN A 131 8.59 11.23 -17.62
N GLY A 132 9.86 10.84 -17.66
CA GLY A 132 10.68 10.62 -16.47
C GLY A 132 11.32 11.90 -15.91
N PHE A 133 11.96 11.73 -14.76
CA PHE A 133 12.83 12.72 -14.16
C PHE A 133 14.06 12.80 -15.04
N TYR A 134 14.03 13.77 -15.95
CA TYR A 134 15.09 14.21 -16.83
C TYR A 134 14.83 14.08 -18.34
N TYR A 135 14.62 15.22 -18.98
CA TYR A 135 14.85 15.46 -20.40
C TYR A 135 15.78 16.67 -20.51
N SER A 136 16.87 16.51 -21.26
CA SER A 136 17.57 17.62 -21.88
C SER A 136 16.92 17.81 -23.24
N TRP A 137 16.12 18.86 -23.41
CA TRP A 137 15.72 19.31 -24.73
C TRP A 137 16.30 20.69 -25.00
N ASP A 138 16.78 20.85 -26.22
CA ASP A 138 17.11 22.13 -26.81
C ASP A 138 15.94 22.48 -27.74
N ASN A 139 14.77 22.74 -27.14
CA ASN A 139 13.52 22.92 -27.88
C ASN A 139 13.51 24.21 -28.71
N ASP A 140 14.40 25.15 -28.38
CA ASP A 140 14.60 26.42 -29.08
C ASP A 140 15.86 26.43 -29.97
N GLY A 141 16.68 25.37 -29.94
CA GLY A 141 17.88 25.25 -30.77
C GLY A 141 19.01 26.20 -30.36
N ASP A 142 18.99 26.67 -29.10
CA ASP A 142 19.95 27.63 -28.56
C ASP A 142 21.25 26.97 -28.03
N GLY A 143 21.34 25.63 -28.11
CA GLY A 143 22.46 24.83 -27.66
C GLY A 143 22.52 24.64 -26.14
N LYS A 144 21.57 25.20 -25.38
CA LYS A 144 21.39 24.96 -23.94
C LYS A 144 20.34 23.86 -23.76
N LYS A 145 20.56 23.07 -22.72
CA LYS A 145 19.69 21.95 -22.38
C LYS A 145 18.73 22.39 -21.29
N ASP A 146 17.46 22.53 -21.61
CA ASP A 146 16.41 22.73 -20.59
C ASP A 146 16.27 21.44 -19.78
N ALA A 147 16.34 21.54 -18.45
CA ALA A 147 16.24 20.38 -17.57
C ALA A 147 14.79 20.16 -17.10
N HIS A 148 14.17 19.06 -17.53
CA HIS A 148 12.90 18.58 -16.97
C HIS A 148 13.14 17.87 -15.63
N ARG A 149 12.79 18.50 -14.49
CA ARG A 149 13.08 17.98 -13.14
C ARG A 149 11.83 17.48 -12.40
N ALA A 150 11.01 16.71 -13.09
CA ALA A 150 9.76 16.15 -12.57
C ALA A 150 9.41 14.82 -13.25
N ILE A 151 8.42 14.12 -12.72
CA ILE A 151 7.76 12.99 -13.40
C ILE A 151 6.45 13.49 -13.99
N ASP A 152 6.19 13.22 -15.27
CA ASP A 152 4.87 13.42 -15.83
C ASP A 152 4.10 12.11 -15.91
N TYR A 153 2.92 12.11 -15.30
CA TYR A 153 1.97 11.01 -15.40
C TYR A 153 0.77 11.41 -16.24
N GLY A 154 0.31 10.50 -17.09
CA GLY A 154 -0.93 10.69 -17.83
C GLY A 154 -1.57 9.36 -18.23
N LYS A 155 -2.82 9.40 -18.69
CA LYS A 155 -3.49 8.21 -19.20
C LYS A 155 -2.72 7.63 -20.40
N THR A 156 -2.45 6.33 -20.40
CA THR A 156 -1.68 5.65 -21.47
C THR A 156 -2.48 5.54 -22.77
N SER A 157 -3.80 5.68 -22.70
CA SER A 157 -4.71 5.74 -23.84
C SER A 157 -5.95 6.55 -23.46
N VAL A 158 -6.50 7.30 -24.42
CA VAL A 158 -7.73 8.07 -24.24
C VAL A 158 -8.66 7.75 -25.41
N ALA A 159 -9.83 7.19 -25.11
CA ALA A 159 -10.86 6.88 -26.09
C ALA A 159 -11.51 8.16 -26.64
N GLU A 160 -12.28 8.01 -27.71
CA GLU A 160 -13.04 9.13 -28.25
C GLU A 160 -14.11 9.58 -27.25
N ASN A 161 -14.22 10.89 -27.02
CA ASN A 161 -15.11 11.52 -26.05
C ASN A 161 -14.84 11.16 -24.56
N GLU A 162 -13.72 10.52 -24.26
CA GLU A 162 -13.27 10.28 -22.89
C GLU A 162 -12.57 11.53 -22.33
N ASP A 163 -12.86 11.90 -21.08
CA ASP A 163 -12.09 12.94 -20.39
C ASP A 163 -10.69 12.39 -20.03
N PRO A 164 -9.60 12.98 -20.55
CA PRO A 164 -8.24 12.50 -20.30
C PRO A 164 -7.76 12.72 -18.86
N THR A 165 -8.56 13.40 -18.02
CA THR A 165 -8.25 13.63 -16.61
C THR A 165 -8.24 12.36 -15.76
N PHE A 166 -7.58 12.45 -14.62
CA PHE A 166 -7.60 11.48 -13.53
C PHE A 166 -7.45 12.22 -12.18
N GLY A 167 -7.77 11.55 -11.08
CA GLY A 167 -7.64 12.11 -9.74
C GLY A 167 -6.19 12.20 -9.27
N VAL A 168 -5.84 13.31 -8.62
CA VAL A 168 -4.54 13.57 -8.01
C VAL A 168 -4.67 13.52 -6.49
N TYR A 169 -3.75 12.83 -5.83
CA TYR A 169 -3.85 12.47 -4.41
C TYR A 169 -2.57 12.77 -3.64
N ALA A 170 -2.72 13.07 -2.35
CA ALA A 170 -1.58 13.28 -1.46
C ALA A 170 -0.76 11.99 -1.31
N ILE A 171 0.54 12.08 -1.57
CA ILE A 171 1.46 10.93 -1.50
C ILE A 171 1.70 10.41 -0.08
N ALA A 172 1.39 11.21 0.93
CA ALA A 172 1.57 10.92 2.35
C ALA A 172 0.81 11.98 3.17
N PRO A 173 0.61 11.78 4.49
CA PRO A 173 0.05 12.82 5.34
C PRO A 173 0.97 14.05 5.34
N GLY A 174 0.40 15.25 5.41
CA GLY A 174 1.18 16.47 5.33
C GLY A 174 0.34 17.73 5.50
N LYS A 175 1.01 18.88 5.42
CA LYS A 175 0.38 20.20 5.46
C LYS A 175 0.50 20.86 4.10
N VAL A 176 -0.62 21.33 3.55
CA VAL A 176 -0.64 22.11 2.32
C VAL A 176 0.00 23.47 2.60
N ILE A 177 1.07 23.80 1.87
CA ILE A 177 1.82 25.05 2.05
C ILE A 177 1.64 26.03 0.89
N ASP A 178 1.18 25.55 -0.27
CA ASP A 178 0.84 26.42 -1.40
C ASP A 178 -0.35 25.84 -2.17
N VAL A 179 -1.29 26.70 -2.54
CA VAL A 179 -2.30 26.46 -3.59
C VAL A 179 -2.35 27.71 -4.46
N LYS A 180 -1.66 27.67 -5.60
CA LYS A 180 -1.33 28.89 -6.37
C LYS A 180 -1.42 28.67 -7.88
N TRP A 181 -1.34 29.76 -8.63
CA TRP A 181 -1.20 29.78 -10.07
C TRP A 181 0.20 30.28 -10.45
N SER A 182 0.83 29.63 -11.42
CA SER A 182 2.01 30.15 -12.13
C SER A 182 1.80 30.10 -13.64
N ASN A 183 2.44 31.01 -14.39
CA ASN A 183 2.29 31.04 -15.85
C ASN A 183 2.77 29.74 -16.51
N GLY A 184 3.85 29.14 -15.99
CA GLY A 184 4.40 27.88 -16.49
C GLY A 184 3.61 26.66 -16.01
N GLY A 185 3.45 26.52 -14.69
CA GLY A 185 2.86 25.35 -14.04
C GLY A 185 1.34 25.32 -13.95
N GLY A 186 0.66 26.42 -14.31
CA GLY A 186 -0.78 26.53 -14.15
C GLY A 186 -1.18 26.51 -12.67
N ASN A 187 -2.29 25.84 -12.36
CA ASN A 187 -2.66 25.60 -10.97
C ASN A 187 -1.75 24.53 -10.37
N TYR A 188 -1.24 24.79 -9.17
CA TYR A 188 -0.42 23.82 -8.45
C TYR A 188 -0.67 23.80 -6.95
N ILE A 189 -0.35 22.65 -6.35
CA ILE A 189 -0.44 22.39 -4.91
C ILE A 189 0.92 21.90 -4.42
N THR A 190 1.47 22.51 -3.37
CA THR A 190 2.65 22.00 -2.65
C THR A 190 2.28 21.56 -1.24
N ILE A 191 2.77 20.39 -0.84
CA ILE A 191 2.51 19.78 0.46
C ILE A 191 3.85 19.47 1.14
N GLU A 192 4.02 19.93 2.37
CA GLU A 192 5.15 19.54 3.22
C GLU A 192 4.75 18.32 4.07
N HIS A 193 5.50 17.23 3.91
CA HIS A 193 5.34 15.99 4.66
C HIS A 193 6.44 15.91 5.72
N THR A 194 6.08 15.60 6.96
CA THR A 194 7.04 15.39 8.04
C THR A 194 6.92 13.96 8.53
N ALA A 195 7.99 13.18 8.34
CA ALA A 195 8.09 11.81 8.82
C ALA A 195 8.17 11.76 10.36
N PRO A 196 7.89 10.61 11.00
CA PRO A 196 7.94 10.47 12.46
C PRO A 196 9.28 10.83 13.10
N ASP A 197 10.39 10.73 12.37
CA ASP A 197 11.73 11.10 12.81
C ASP A 197 12.11 12.56 12.49
N GLY A 198 11.17 13.33 11.96
CA GLY A 198 11.35 14.74 11.60
C GLY A 198 11.90 14.98 10.19
N TYR A 199 12.23 13.93 9.42
CA TYR A 199 12.66 14.10 8.04
C TYR A 199 11.53 14.70 7.20
N LYS A 200 11.86 15.68 6.35
CA LYS A 200 10.85 16.41 5.57
C LYS A 200 10.96 16.16 4.08
N TYR A 201 9.79 16.06 3.45
CA TYR A 201 9.61 16.03 2.00
C TYR A 201 8.71 17.18 1.60
N ARG A 202 8.86 17.66 0.36
CA ARG A 202 7.82 18.44 -0.32
C ARG A 202 7.39 17.75 -1.59
N SER A 203 6.10 17.57 -1.77
CA SER A 203 5.52 17.15 -3.04
C SER A 203 4.84 18.35 -3.70
N THR A 204 5.05 18.53 -5.00
CA THR A 204 4.38 19.57 -5.79
C THR A 204 3.67 18.94 -6.97
N HIS A 205 2.40 19.30 -7.15
CA HIS A 205 1.48 18.75 -8.16
C HIS A 205 1.03 19.90 -9.05
N LEU A 206 1.39 19.89 -10.34
CA LEU A 206 1.17 21.01 -11.25
C LEU A 206 0.20 20.64 -12.38
N HIS A 207 -0.14 21.64 -13.20
CA HIS A 207 -1.07 21.58 -14.33
C HIS A 207 -2.51 21.24 -13.96
N LEU A 208 -2.87 21.37 -12.69
CA LEU A 208 -4.16 20.93 -12.15
C LEU A 208 -5.34 21.72 -12.72
N ARG A 209 -6.52 21.11 -12.72
CA ARG A 209 -7.79 21.80 -13.00
C ARG A 209 -8.30 22.50 -11.75
N ASN A 210 -8.81 23.71 -11.91
CA ASN A 210 -9.46 24.47 -10.84
C ASN A 210 -10.72 25.21 -11.32
N GLY A 211 -11.49 24.53 -12.17
CA GLY A 211 -12.72 25.03 -12.78
C GLY A 211 -12.47 25.65 -14.15
N HIS A 212 -13.20 25.16 -15.16
CA HIS A 212 -13.13 25.60 -16.56
C HIS A 212 -13.01 27.12 -16.73
N ASP A 213 -13.94 27.89 -16.17
CA ASP A 213 -13.99 29.34 -16.38
C ASP A 213 -12.84 30.06 -15.67
N ASN A 214 -12.48 29.60 -14.48
CA ASN A 214 -11.35 30.11 -13.72
C ASN A 214 -10.04 29.90 -14.48
N ASP A 215 -9.80 28.66 -14.94
CA ASP A 215 -8.55 28.27 -15.59
C ASP A 215 -8.36 29.02 -16.91
N ARG A 216 -9.44 29.15 -17.69
CA ARG A 216 -9.42 29.96 -18.92
C ARG A 216 -9.22 31.44 -18.65
N ALA A 217 -9.84 31.99 -17.60
CA ALA A 217 -9.64 33.39 -17.24
C ALA A 217 -8.18 33.68 -16.85
N LYS A 218 -7.57 32.79 -16.05
CA LYS A 218 -6.14 32.86 -15.70
C LYS A 218 -5.25 32.75 -16.93
N ALA A 219 -5.54 31.81 -17.83
CA ALA A 219 -4.81 31.63 -19.08
C ALA A 219 -4.89 32.86 -20.01
N LYS A 220 -6.05 33.52 -20.11
CA LYS A 220 -6.21 34.78 -20.86
C LYS A 220 -5.38 35.93 -20.31
N GLY A 221 -5.06 35.89 -19.01
CA GLY A 221 -4.17 36.83 -18.34
C GLY A 221 -2.68 36.60 -18.61
N THR A 222 -2.30 35.54 -19.33
CA THR A 222 -0.91 35.22 -19.69
C THR A 222 -0.47 35.90 -20.99
N SER A 223 0.59 35.42 -21.64
CA SER A 223 1.12 35.96 -22.91
C SER A 223 1.35 34.86 -23.94
N GLY A 224 1.64 35.26 -25.18
CA GLY A 224 1.98 34.35 -26.28
C GLY A 224 0.86 33.37 -26.64
N LYS A 225 1.25 32.21 -27.17
CA LYS A 225 0.34 31.17 -27.67
C LYS A 225 -0.68 30.68 -26.66
N TYR A 226 -0.35 30.66 -25.36
CA TYR A 226 -1.29 30.19 -24.33
C TYR A 226 -2.46 31.16 -24.14
N LYS A 227 -2.20 32.46 -24.12
CA LYS A 227 -3.25 33.49 -24.14
C LYS A 227 -4.11 33.39 -25.40
N THR A 228 -3.48 33.24 -26.56
CA THR A 228 -4.21 33.14 -27.84
C THR A 228 -5.12 31.91 -27.85
N PHE A 229 -4.61 30.76 -27.41
CA PHE A 229 -5.40 29.55 -27.24
C PHE A 229 -6.57 29.73 -26.27
N ALA A 230 -6.34 30.33 -25.11
CA ALA A 230 -7.40 30.57 -24.13
C ALA A 230 -8.49 31.54 -24.65
N THR A 231 -8.14 32.44 -25.57
CA THR A 231 -9.04 33.44 -26.15
C THR A 231 -9.83 32.89 -27.33
N ASN A 232 -9.14 32.24 -28.28
CA ASN A 232 -9.67 31.90 -29.60
C ASN A 232 -9.65 30.39 -29.90
N GLY A 233 -9.01 29.59 -29.06
CA GLY A 233 -8.89 28.13 -29.23
C GLY A 233 -10.14 27.37 -28.79
N THR A 234 -9.99 26.06 -28.59
CA THR A 234 -11.10 25.19 -28.19
C THR A 234 -11.65 25.56 -26.80
N ASN A 235 -12.97 25.51 -26.67
CA ASN A 235 -13.69 25.63 -25.40
C ASN A 235 -14.20 24.26 -24.92
N SER A 236 -13.64 23.16 -25.44
CA SER A 236 -14.08 21.81 -25.09
C SER A 236 -13.84 21.50 -23.62
N ASN A 237 -14.86 20.92 -22.97
CA ASN A 237 -14.74 20.39 -21.60
C ASN A 237 -13.73 19.25 -21.50
N LEU A 238 -13.43 18.54 -22.60
CA LEU A 238 -12.38 17.50 -22.60
C LEU A 238 -10.97 18.11 -22.48
N CYS A 239 -10.81 19.36 -22.93
CA CYS A 239 -9.54 20.07 -22.85
C CYS A 239 -9.37 20.80 -21.52
N TRP A 240 -10.39 21.56 -21.11
CA TRP A 240 -10.32 22.48 -19.95
C TRP A 240 -10.97 21.93 -18.68
N GLY A 241 -11.67 20.80 -18.79
CA GLY A 241 -12.52 20.29 -17.72
C GLY A 241 -13.83 21.03 -17.55
N THR A 242 -14.45 20.87 -16.38
CA THR A 242 -15.73 21.50 -16.01
C THR A 242 -15.54 22.46 -14.83
N ASN A 243 -16.55 23.27 -14.53
CA ASN A 243 -16.54 24.11 -13.33
C ASN A 243 -16.71 23.32 -12.01
N THR A 244 -17.05 22.04 -12.05
CA THR A 244 -17.14 21.18 -10.86
C THR A 244 -15.78 20.59 -10.46
N GLN A 245 -14.86 20.45 -11.44
CA GLN A 245 -13.49 19.97 -11.23
C GLN A 245 -12.61 21.07 -10.63
N LYS A 246 -12.64 21.19 -9.30
CA LYS A 246 -11.92 22.19 -8.52
C LYS A 246 -10.85 21.54 -7.64
N ILE A 247 -9.86 22.34 -7.24
CA ILE A 247 -8.94 21.95 -6.17
C ILE A 247 -9.74 21.82 -4.87
N ALA A 248 -9.56 20.70 -4.18
CA ALA A 248 -10.31 20.30 -2.99
C ALA A 248 -9.68 20.79 -1.67
N VAL A 249 -8.47 21.36 -1.72
CA VAL A 249 -7.70 21.80 -0.55
C VAL A 249 -7.29 23.27 -0.65
N LYS A 250 -6.96 23.89 0.49
CA LYS A 250 -6.39 25.24 0.56
C LYS A 250 -5.09 25.25 1.38
N GLU A 251 -4.32 26.31 1.23
CA GLU A 251 -3.13 26.56 2.04
C GLU A 251 -3.48 26.49 3.54
N GLY A 252 -2.66 25.77 4.30
CA GLY A 252 -2.85 25.54 5.73
C GLY A 252 -3.62 24.27 6.10
N ASP A 253 -4.32 23.63 5.15
CA ASP A 253 -5.02 22.37 5.42
C ASP A 253 -4.03 21.24 5.75
N ASN A 254 -4.43 20.34 6.65
CA ASN A 254 -3.76 19.05 6.83
C ASN A 254 -4.44 18.02 5.94
N VAL A 255 -3.65 17.18 5.27
CA VAL A 255 -4.12 16.10 4.42
C VAL A 255 -3.68 14.74 4.96
N SER A 256 -4.51 13.73 4.72
CA SER A 256 -4.17 12.31 4.93
C SER A 256 -3.48 11.74 3.68
N ALA A 257 -2.75 10.61 3.84
CA ALA A 257 -2.30 9.85 2.68
C ALA A 257 -3.49 9.43 1.81
N GLY A 258 -3.35 9.55 0.49
CA GLY A 258 -4.41 9.16 -0.45
C GLY A 258 -5.63 10.05 -0.46
N GLN A 259 -5.58 11.19 0.24
CA GLN A 259 -6.64 12.19 0.17
C GLN A 259 -6.65 12.83 -1.22
N PHE A 260 -7.84 12.93 -1.81
CA PHE A 260 -8.05 13.62 -3.08
C PHE A 260 -7.67 15.10 -2.96
N LEU A 261 -6.90 15.60 -3.93
CA LEU A 261 -6.40 16.97 -3.97
C LEU A 261 -7.05 17.78 -5.08
N ALA A 262 -7.07 17.22 -6.30
CA ALA A 262 -7.54 17.88 -7.51
C ALA A 262 -7.67 16.88 -8.66
N TYR A 263 -8.13 17.36 -9.80
CA TYR A 263 -8.05 16.64 -11.07
C TYR A 263 -6.79 17.07 -11.83
N ALA A 264 -6.12 16.11 -12.49
CA ALA A 264 -5.05 16.41 -13.44
C ALA A 264 -5.58 17.28 -14.58
N GLY A 265 -4.72 18.11 -15.16
CA GLY A 265 -5.12 19.03 -16.20
C GLY A 265 -3.97 19.33 -17.14
N ASN A 266 -4.09 20.45 -17.83
CA ASN A 266 -3.09 20.94 -18.78
C ASN A 266 -2.86 22.45 -18.58
N THR A 267 -3.13 22.96 -17.38
CA THR A 267 -3.06 24.41 -17.14
C THR A 267 -1.61 24.91 -17.14
N GLY A 268 -1.40 26.17 -17.55
CA GLY A 268 -0.08 26.76 -17.69
C GLY A 268 0.59 26.48 -19.05
N SER A 269 1.61 27.28 -19.38
CA SER A 269 2.33 27.17 -20.66
C SER A 269 3.21 25.92 -20.75
N GLY A 270 3.68 25.38 -19.63
CA GLY A 270 4.35 24.07 -19.56
C GLY A 270 3.38 22.91 -19.74
N GLY A 271 2.09 23.13 -19.43
CA GLY A 271 0.99 22.21 -19.68
C GLY A 271 0.61 22.19 -21.16
N ILE A 272 -0.53 22.78 -21.53
CA ILE A 272 -1.01 22.70 -22.91
C ILE A 272 -0.10 23.41 -23.92
N GLY A 273 0.70 24.38 -23.48
CA GLY A 273 1.51 25.20 -24.38
C GLY A 273 2.51 24.41 -25.23
N VAL A 274 2.99 23.24 -24.77
CA VAL A 274 3.93 22.41 -25.54
C VAL A 274 3.32 21.82 -26.82
N ILE A 275 2.00 21.65 -26.87
CA ILE A 275 1.27 21.14 -28.04
C ILE A 275 0.59 22.24 -28.86
N LEU A 276 0.85 23.52 -28.57
CA LEU A 276 0.34 24.65 -29.33
C LEU A 276 1.34 25.17 -30.37
N LYS A 277 0.82 25.63 -31.50
CA LYS A 277 1.49 26.53 -32.44
C LYS A 277 1.49 27.96 -31.91
N ASP A 278 2.26 28.86 -32.52
CA ASP A 278 2.38 30.25 -32.06
C ASP A 278 1.09 31.06 -32.19
N ASP A 279 0.24 30.69 -33.16
CA ASP A 279 -1.10 31.25 -33.33
C ASP A 279 -2.13 30.74 -32.29
N GLY A 280 -1.69 29.90 -31.35
CA GLY A 280 -2.53 29.32 -30.32
C GLY A 280 -3.41 28.17 -30.79
N THR A 281 -3.27 27.67 -32.02
CA THR A 281 -3.95 26.43 -32.46
C THR A 281 -3.17 25.18 -32.04
N LEU A 282 -3.85 24.03 -31.97
CA LEU A 282 -3.20 22.76 -31.66
C LEU A 282 -2.28 22.33 -32.82
N LYS A 283 -1.10 21.79 -32.48
CA LYS A 283 -0.17 21.17 -33.45
C LYS A 283 -0.84 19.99 -34.16
N ASP A 284 -1.56 19.16 -33.41
CA ASP A 284 -2.44 18.11 -33.90
C ASP A 284 -3.87 18.37 -33.43
N ALA A 285 -4.78 18.63 -34.38
CA ALA A 285 -6.18 18.91 -34.10
C ALA A 285 -6.96 17.68 -33.59
N ASN A 286 -6.44 16.47 -33.83
CA ASN A 286 -7.07 15.21 -33.43
C ASN A 286 -6.55 14.69 -32.08
N THR A 287 -5.70 15.46 -31.39
CA THR A 287 -5.19 15.06 -30.08
C THR A 287 -6.33 14.85 -29.09
N ARG A 288 -6.34 13.68 -28.46
CA ARG A 288 -7.39 13.30 -27.49
C ARG A 288 -6.98 13.59 -26.05
N SER A 289 -5.67 13.56 -25.78
CA SER A 289 -5.15 13.77 -24.43
C SER A 289 -5.10 15.25 -24.06
N TYR A 290 -5.03 16.16 -25.04
CA TYR A 290 -4.86 17.60 -24.82
C TYR A 290 -3.67 17.97 -23.90
N ASN A 291 -2.67 17.10 -23.86
CA ASN A 291 -1.57 17.14 -22.89
C ASN A 291 -2.05 17.24 -21.43
N VAL A 292 -3.17 16.59 -21.09
CA VAL A 292 -3.63 16.46 -19.70
C VAL A 292 -2.74 15.47 -18.98
N HIS A 293 -1.95 15.97 -18.04
CA HIS A 293 -0.99 15.20 -17.27
C HIS A 293 -0.80 15.82 -15.89
N LEU A 294 -0.23 15.05 -14.98
CA LEU A 294 0.29 15.52 -13.71
C LEU A 294 1.80 15.65 -13.84
N HIS A 295 2.31 16.89 -13.78
CA HIS A 295 3.73 17.15 -13.54
C HIS A 295 3.97 17.10 -12.04
N PHE A 296 4.82 16.17 -11.61
CA PHE A 296 4.98 15.78 -10.22
C PHE A 296 6.44 15.90 -9.77
N GLU A 297 6.64 16.66 -8.71
CA GLU A 297 7.95 16.94 -8.15
C GLU A 297 8.04 16.44 -6.72
N VAL A 298 9.19 15.84 -6.36
CA VAL A 298 9.55 15.55 -4.97
C VAL A 298 10.81 16.30 -4.62
N ARG A 299 10.80 16.95 -3.46
CA ARG A 299 11.95 17.65 -2.90
C ARG A 299 12.30 17.15 -1.51
N VAL A 300 13.59 17.12 -1.22
CA VAL A 300 14.16 16.88 0.11
C VAL A 300 14.97 18.09 0.56
N LEU A 301 15.21 18.23 1.86
CA LEU A 301 16.12 19.25 2.35
C LEU A 301 17.55 18.98 1.90
N ASP A 302 18.27 20.03 1.53
CA ASP A 302 19.69 19.93 1.22
C ASP A 302 20.48 19.68 2.51
N THR A 303 21.21 18.55 2.54
CA THR A 303 22.01 18.12 3.68
C THR A 303 23.48 18.57 3.59
N ARG A 304 23.87 19.24 2.50
CA ARG A 304 25.24 19.72 2.29
C ARG A 304 25.55 20.90 3.19
N ALA A 305 26.80 20.97 3.64
CA ALA A 305 27.29 22.09 4.44
C ALA A 305 27.10 23.42 3.66
N GLY A 306 26.50 24.42 4.30
CA GLY A 306 26.25 25.74 3.71
C GLY A 306 24.89 25.90 3.01
N HIS A 307 24.11 24.84 2.82
CA HIS A 307 22.82 24.86 2.09
C HIS A 307 21.58 24.76 3.00
N SER A 308 21.69 25.24 4.25
CA SER A 308 20.63 25.09 5.25
C SER A 308 19.32 25.75 4.81
N GLY A 309 18.25 24.96 4.73
CA GLY A 309 16.91 25.44 4.36
C GLY A 309 16.61 25.40 2.86
N GLU A 310 17.59 25.01 2.04
CA GLU A 310 17.40 24.77 0.62
C GLU A 310 16.72 23.43 0.36
N TRP A 311 16.03 23.33 -0.78
CA TRP A 311 15.28 22.16 -1.19
C TRP A 311 15.79 21.64 -2.54
N VAL A 312 16.12 20.35 -2.58
CA VAL A 312 16.68 19.68 -3.74
C VAL A 312 15.61 18.78 -4.36
N LEU A 313 15.38 18.94 -5.67
CA LEU A 313 14.54 18.03 -6.45
C LEU A 313 15.22 16.67 -6.58
N VAL A 314 14.44 15.60 -6.38
CA VAL A 314 14.90 14.22 -6.47
C VAL A 314 13.94 13.40 -7.31
N ASP A 315 14.48 12.43 -8.07
CA ASP A 315 13.65 11.41 -8.72
C ASP A 315 13.14 10.42 -7.65
N PRO A 316 11.83 10.28 -7.45
CA PRO A 316 11.30 9.33 -6.48
C PRO A 316 11.57 7.86 -6.85
N TYR A 317 12.00 7.57 -8.08
CA TYR A 317 12.38 6.22 -8.51
C TYR A 317 13.89 5.96 -8.43
N GLY A 318 14.70 6.96 -8.09
CA GLY A 318 16.13 6.77 -7.85
C GLY A 318 16.97 6.49 -9.10
N SER A 319 16.47 6.79 -10.30
CA SER A 319 17.07 6.32 -11.57
C SER A 319 17.84 7.37 -12.38
N TYR A 320 17.76 8.63 -11.98
CA TYR A 320 18.53 9.75 -12.49
C TYR A 320 20.06 9.62 -12.30
N ASN A 321 20.82 10.56 -12.88
CA ASN A 321 22.28 10.72 -12.79
C ASN A 321 23.15 9.56 -13.35
N HIS A 322 22.57 8.46 -13.86
CA HIS A 322 23.29 7.32 -14.45
C HIS A 322 22.75 6.86 -15.81
N GLY A 323 23.64 6.67 -16.79
CA GLY A 323 23.26 6.11 -18.10
C GLY A 323 23.00 4.60 -18.04
N GLY A 324 22.10 4.09 -18.90
CA GLY A 324 21.88 2.64 -19.08
C GLY A 324 20.96 1.96 -18.05
N VAL A 325 20.23 2.73 -17.24
CA VAL A 325 19.23 2.21 -16.28
C VAL A 325 17.89 2.05 -17.01
N ASP A 326 17.20 0.92 -16.81
CA ASP A 326 15.79 0.75 -17.20
C ASP A 326 14.95 1.58 -16.21
N CYS A 327 14.90 2.87 -16.51
CA CYS A 327 14.83 4.00 -15.57
C CYS A 327 13.60 4.03 -14.67
N TYR A 328 12.60 3.20 -14.90
CA TYR A 328 11.38 3.20 -14.12
C TYR A 328 10.81 1.80 -13.90
N ASP A 329 11.46 0.73 -14.40
CA ASP A 329 11.04 -0.63 -14.09
C ASP A 329 11.23 -0.91 -12.59
N LEU A 330 10.18 -1.35 -11.90
CA LEU A 330 10.20 -1.67 -10.47
C LEU A 330 11.18 -2.79 -10.15
N ASP A 331 11.50 -3.64 -11.12
CA ASP A 331 12.43 -4.76 -11.03
C ASP A 331 13.87 -4.38 -11.42
N ALA A 332 14.09 -3.19 -11.97
CA ALA A 332 15.43 -2.65 -12.22
C ALA A 332 16.14 -2.18 -10.95
N THR A 333 17.44 -2.50 -10.86
CA THR A 333 18.32 -1.92 -9.84
C THR A 333 18.58 -0.47 -10.19
N THR A 334 18.50 0.40 -9.19
CA THR A 334 18.70 1.84 -9.34
C THR A 334 19.90 2.30 -8.53
N PRO A 335 20.61 3.35 -8.99
CA PRO A 335 21.76 3.89 -8.28
C PRO A 335 21.40 4.47 -6.90
N TYR A 336 20.20 5.01 -6.75
CA TYR A 336 19.70 5.57 -5.49
C TYR A 336 18.50 4.80 -4.96
N ALA A 337 18.19 4.99 -3.67
CA ALA A 337 17.04 4.38 -3.04
C ALA A 337 15.73 4.96 -3.59
N ARG A 338 14.74 4.09 -3.75
CA ARG A 338 13.39 4.47 -4.19
C ARG A 338 12.60 5.07 -3.03
N LEU A 339 11.87 6.14 -3.35
CA LEU A 339 10.93 6.78 -2.43
C LEU A 339 9.53 6.17 -2.50
N PHE A 340 9.23 5.36 -3.51
CA PHE A 340 8.00 4.57 -3.61
C PHE A 340 8.29 3.08 -3.55
N ALA A 341 7.39 2.33 -2.90
CA ALA A 341 7.35 0.87 -2.96
C ALA A 341 6.10 0.41 -3.72
N PRO A 342 6.19 -0.70 -4.49
CA PRO A 342 5.08 -1.22 -5.27
C PRO A 342 4.20 -2.16 -4.43
N PHE A 343 3.96 -1.82 -3.17
CA PHE A 343 2.99 -2.47 -2.29
C PHE A 343 2.85 -1.63 -1.03
N TYR A 344 1.81 -1.89 -0.24
CA TYR A 344 1.56 -1.21 1.03
C TYR A 344 2.30 -1.88 2.19
N PRO A 345 2.45 -1.20 3.35
CA PRO A 345 3.03 -1.84 4.52
C PRO A 345 2.26 -3.11 4.89
N SER A 346 0.93 -3.11 4.77
CA SER A 346 0.09 -4.31 4.86
C SER A 346 -0.37 -4.71 3.46
N PHE A 347 -0.01 -5.91 3.03
CA PHE A 347 -0.10 -6.32 1.64
C PHE A 347 -0.59 -7.75 1.49
N HIS A 348 -1.17 -8.06 0.34
CA HIS A 348 -1.49 -9.42 -0.10
C HIS A 348 -1.37 -9.53 -1.62
N ASN A 349 -1.20 -10.75 -2.14
CA ASN A 349 -0.94 -10.98 -3.57
C ASN A 349 0.31 -10.26 -4.11
N VAL A 350 1.32 -10.00 -3.28
CA VAL A 350 2.57 -9.37 -3.75
C VAL A 350 3.56 -10.47 -4.15
N PRO A 351 4.10 -10.46 -5.37
CA PRO A 351 5.21 -11.33 -5.73
C PRO A 351 6.35 -11.30 -4.69
N LEU A 352 6.83 -12.48 -4.27
CA LEU A 352 7.79 -12.59 -3.17
C LEU A 352 9.14 -11.92 -3.50
N ASP A 353 9.53 -11.91 -4.77
CA ASP A 353 10.71 -11.20 -5.28
C ASP A 353 10.62 -9.69 -5.04
N LEU A 354 9.45 -9.07 -5.28
CA LEU A 354 9.21 -7.67 -4.93
C LEU A 354 9.33 -7.41 -3.42
N VAL A 355 8.77 -8.29 -2.58
CA VAL A 355 8.92 -8.15 -1.12
C VAL A 355 10.39 -8.24 -0.70
N ASN A 356 11.16 -9.15 -1.28
CA ASN A 356 12.60 -9.28 -0.99
C ASN A 356 13.38 -8.05 -1.48
N LYS A 357 13.05 -7.55 -2.67
CA LYS A 357 13.73 -6.39 -3.26
C LYS A 357 13.48 -5.11 -2.47
N TYR A 358 12.23 -4.86 -2.07
CA TYR A 358 11.84 -3.67 -1.31
C TYR A 358 11.86 -3.90 0.20
N TRP A 359 12.50 -4.97 0.67
CA TRP A 359 12.63 -5.29 2.10
C TRP A 359 13.19 -4.13 2.91
N GLY A 360 14.21 -3.45 2.36
CA GLY A 360 14.86 -2.29 2.96
C GLY A 360 13.98 -1.05 3.08
N TYR A 361 12.90 -0.95 2.28
CA TYR A 361 12.04 0.23 2.24
C TYR A 361 11.34 0.46 3.58
N TYR A 362 10.55 -0.52 4.04
CA TYR A 362 9.84 -0.40 5.32
C TYR A 362 10.75 -0.59 6.53
N THR A 363 11.72 -1.51 6.44
CA THR A 363 12.65 -1.74 7.55
C THR A 363 13.57 -0.54 7.79
N GLY A 364 13.92 0.21 6.73
CA GLY A 364 14.66 1.46 6.82
C GLY A 364 13.92 2.60 7.54
N MET A 365 12.58 2.54 7.58
CA MET A 365 11.71 3.47 8.33
C MET A 365 11.53 3.06 9.81
N GLY A 366 12.24 2.03 10.28
CA GLY A 366 12.07 1.48 11.62
C GLY A 366 10.84 0.59 11.81
N MET A 367 10.20 0.14 10.72
CA MET A 367 9.12 -0.84 10.78
C MET A 367 9.68 -2.26 10.87
N ALA A 368 8.96 -3.15 11.54
CA ALA A 368 9.25 -4.59 11.53
C ALA A 368 8.08 -5.37 10.94
N LEU A 369 8.37 -6.54 10.38
CA LEU A 369 7.35 -7.40 9.78
C LEU A 369 6.49 -8.06 10.86
N GLN A 370 5.26 -7.60 11.09
CA GLN A 370 4.29 -8.19 12.03
C GLN A 370 3.90 -9.61 11.65
N THR A 371 3.56 -9.86 10.39
CA THR A 371 3.13 -11.16 9.90
C THR A 371 3.55 -11.36 8.45
N VAL A 372 3.74 -12.61 8.05
CA VAL A 372 3.98 -13.01 6.67
C VAL A 372 3.54 -14.44 6.40
N SER A 373 2.95 -14.63 5.23
CA SER A 373 2.68 -15.92 4.65
C SER A 373 3.10 -15.88 3.19
N VAL A 374 3.59 -17.01 2.70
CA VAL A 374 3.98 -17.20 1.30
C VAL A 374 3.23 -18.41 0.81
N ASP A 375 2.59 -18.28 -0.34
CA ASP A 375 1.94 -19.36 -1.05
C ASP A 375 2.19 -19.21 -2.55
N LYS A 376 2.08 -20.31 -3.28
CA LYS A 376 2.25 -20.29 -4.74
C LYS A 376 0.94 -19.94 -5.42
N SER A 377 0.98 -19.39 -6.63
CA SER A 377 -0.12 -19.46 -7.59
C SER A 377 0.49 -19.81 -8.94
N GLY A 378 0.20 -21.01 -9.43
CA GLY A 378 0.97 -21.61 -10.52
C GLY A 378 2.45 -21.75 -10.15
N SER A 379 3.34 -21.16 -10.95
CA SER A 379 4.80 -21.16 -10.72
C SER A 379 5.32 -19.99 -9.88
N THR A 380 4.46 -19.00 -9.60
CA THR A 380 4.87 -17.74 -8.94
C THR A 380 4.61 -17.81 -7.44
N LEU A 381 5.51 -17.26 -6.64
CA LEU A 381 5.32 -17.14 -5.19
C LEU A 381 4.75 -15.78 -4.85
N TYR A 382 3.66 -15.78 -4.10
CA TYR A 382 2.99 -14.60 -3.60
C TYR A 382 3.07 -14.55 -2.08
N ALA A 383 3.26 -13.35 -1.56
CA ALA A 383 3.32 -13.04 -0.16
C ALA A 383 2.11 -12.21 0.27
N ALA A 384 1.65 -12.49 1.48
CA ALA A 384 0.77 -11.61 2.25
C ALA A 384 1.41 -11.32 3.59
N GLY A 385 1.38 -10.07 4.04
CA GLY A 385 2.08 -9.66 5.24
C GLY A 385 1.75 -8.26 5.71
N SER A 386 2.41 -7.84 6.79
CA SER A 386 2.28 -6.48 7.31
C SER A 386 3.54 -6.02 8.01
N PHE A 387 4.15 -4.92 7.54
CA PHE A 387 5.16 -4.16 8.26
C PHE A 387 4.46 -3.14 9.17
N GLN A 388 4.96 -2.99 10.39
CA GLN A 388 4.38 -2.09 11.38
C GLN A 388 5.47 -1.46 12.26
N TRP A 389 5.26 -0.20 12.65
CA TRP A 389 5.98 0.42 13.76
C TRP A 389 5.61 -0.20 15.11
N GLY A 390 6.42 0.08 16.12
CA GLY A 390 6.14 -0.32 17.51
C GLY A 390 6.44 -1.80 17.83
N ILE A 391 6.93 -2.57 16.86
CA ILE A 391 7.41 -3.93 17.05
C ILE A 391 8.90 -3.88 17.38
N PRO A 392 9.40 -4.66 18.37
CA PRO A 392 10.82 -4.69 18.70
C PRO A 392 11.72 -4.93 17.47
N GLY A 393 12.69 -4.04 17.25
CA GLY A 393 13.56 -4.05 16.07
C GLY A 393 14.58 -5.21 15.99
N SER A 394 14.67 -6.06 17.03
CA SER A 394 15.50 -7.26 17.02
C SER A 394 14.71 -8.48 16.54
N TRP A 395 14.76 -8.75 15.24
CA TRP A 395 14.05 -9.86 14.62
C TRP A 395 14.78 -10.37 13.36
N TYR A 396 14.45 -11.59 12.95
CA TYR A 396 14.85 -12.15 11.67
C TYR A 396 13.61 -12.65 10.93
N ALA A 397 13.64 -12.68 9.61
CA ALA A 397 12.65 -13.37 8.80
C ALA A 397 13.32 -14.16 7.68
N ARG A 398 12.72 -15.30 7.33
CA ARG A 398 13.12 -16.15 6.22
C ARG A 398 11.88 -16.75 5.59
N PHE A 399 11.89 -16.89 4.27
CA PHE A 399 10.72 -17.29 3.49
C PHE A 399 11.00 -18.53 2.66
N TYR A 400 9.96 -19.33 2.44
CA TYR A 400 9.94 -20.43 1.48
C TYR A 400 11.12 -21.42 1.59
N MET A 401 11.53 -21.72 2.82
CA MET A 401 12.66 -22.61 3.12
C MET A 401 12.27 -24.08 3.07
N THR A 402 13.21 -24.95 2.71
CA THR A 402 13.08 -26.39 3.00
C THR A 402 13.12 -26.64 4.51
N GLY A 403 12.67 -27.82 4.96
CA GLY A 403 12.77 -28.20 6.38
C GLY A 403 14.21 -28.16 6.91
N THR A 404 15.19 -28.60 6.12
CA THR A 404 16.62 -28.58 6.49
C THR A 404 17.15 -27.15 6.63
N THR A 405 16.80 -26.27 5.68
CA THR A 405 17.19 -24.85 5.74
C THR A 405 16.55 -24.15 6.94
N TYR A 406 15.27 -24.42 7.20
CA TYR A 406 14.58 -23.91 8.38
C TYR A 406 15.27 -24.34 9.68
N GLN A 407 15.62 -25.62 9.82
CA GLN A 407 16.32 -26.15 11.00
C GLN A 407 17.69 -25.47 11.21
N THR A 408 18.41 -25.18 10.12
CA THR A 408 19.71 -24.49 10.19
C THR A 408 19.57 -23.08 10.75
N TYR A 409 18.62 -22.29 10.23
CA TYR A 409 18.35 -20.94 10.73
C TYR A 409 17.79 -20.96 12.15
N PHE A 410 16.93 -21.94 12.46
CA PHE A 410 16.42 -22.14 13.81
C PHE A 410 17.56 -22.30 14.82
N ASN A 411 18.49 -23.22 14.58
CA ASN A 411 19.64 -23.45 15.46
C ASN A 411 20.52 -22.20 15.59
N THR A 412 20.77 -21.54 14.46
CA THR A 412 21.58 -20.32 14.40
C THR A 412 20.98 -19.19 15.25
N TYR A 413 19.68 -18.94 15.11
CA TYR A 413 19.02 -17.86 15.82
C TYR A 413 18.74 -18.22 17.29
N ASP A 414 18.46 -19.48 17.62
CA ASP A 414 18.29 -19.91 19.00
C ASP A 414 19.57 -19.72 19.83
N ALA A 415 20.73 -20.06 19.25
CA ALA A 415 22.05 -19.80 19.83
C ALA A 415 22.32 -18.29 20.05
N GLN A 416 21.72 -17.45 19.22
CA GLN A 416 21.75 -15.98 19.39
C GLN A 416 20.67 -15.47 20.35
N GLY A 417 19.87 -16.34 20.98
CA GLY A 417 18.84 -15.94 21.93
C GLY A 417 17.50 -15.51 21.30
N TYR A 418 17.19 -15.96 20.09
CA TYR A 418 15.91 -15.72 19.41
C TYR A 418 15.02 -16.96 19.42
N ARG A 419 13.73 -16.78 19.10
CA ARG A 419 12.77 -17.87 18.87
C ARG A 419 11.81 -17.50 17.73
N PRO A 420 11.22 -18.46 17.02
CA PRO A 420 10.12 -18.15 16.12
C PRO A 420 8.96 -17.56 16.92
N ARG A 421 8.37 -16.48 16.41
CA ARG A 421 7.08 -15.94 16.86
C ARG A 421 5.98 -16.13 15.83
N GLN A 422 6.36 -16.41 14.60
CA GLN A 422 5.46 -16.82 13.54
C GLN A 422 6.10 -17.91 12.69
N ILE A 423 5.31 -18.91 12.37
CA ILE A 423 5.59 -19.94 11.38
C ILE A 423 4.39 -19.97 10.43
N SER A 424 4.65 -20.17 9.14
CA SER A 424 3.67 -20.59 8.15
C SER A 424 4.29 -21.66 7.27
N VAL A 425 3.45 -22.58 6.78
CA VAL A 425 3.89 -23.69 5.95
C VAL A 425 2.99 -23.76 4.71
N THR A 426 3.61 -23.73 3.53
CA THR A 426 2.97 -24.05 2.25
C THR A 426 3.60 -25.33 1.67
N LYS A 427 3.11 -25.80 0.53
CA LYS A 427 3.64 -26.93 -0.23
C LYS A 427 4.23 -26.44 -1.55
N ASP A 428 5.38 -26.99 -1.93
CA ASP A 428 5.95 -26.77 -3.27
C ASP A 428 5.15 -27.48 -4.38
N GLY A 429 5.61 -27.40 -5.62
CA GLY A 429 5.00 -28.10 -6.77
C GLY A 429 4.94 -29.62 -6.62
N SER A 430 5.81 -30.20 -5.79
CA SER A 430 5.92 -31.64 -5.53
C SER A 430 5.23 -32.06 -4.23
N GLY A 431 4.53 -31.15 -3.55
CA GLY A 431 3.85 -31.43 -2.28
C GLY A 431 4.75 -31.43 -1.05
N ASN A 432 6.03 -31.07 -1.16
CA ASN A 432 6.93 -30.98 -0.01
C ASN A 432 6.71 -29.68 0.77
N PRO A 433 6.85 -29.70 2.10
CA PRO A 433 6.63 -28.50 2.91
C PRO A 433 7.68 -27.42 2.64
N ARG A 434 7.25 -26.16 2.68
CA ARG A 434 8.08 -24.96 2.64
C ARG A 434 7.71 -24.03 3.77
N PHE A 435 8.69 -23.67 4.58
CA PHE A 435 8.54 -22.90 5.81
C PHE A 435 8.85 -21.43 5.57
N SER A 436 7.99 -20.56 6.06
CA SER A 436 8.27 -19.14 6.24
C SER A 436 8.14 -18.83 7.73
N ALA A 437 9.07 -18.04 8.27
CA ALA A 437 9.09 -17.77 9.70
C ALA A 437 9.63 -16.37 10.01
N ILE A 438 9.15 -15.86 11.14
CA ILE A 438 9.63 -14.63 11.76
C ILE A 438 10.11 -14.98 13.16
N TRP A 439 11.35 -14.61 13.48
CA TRP A 439 11.96 -14.78 14.78
C TRP A 439 12.01 -13.46 15.52
N GLU A 440 11.82 -13.52 16.83
CA GLU A 440 12.02 -12.40 17.75
C GLU A 440 13.05 -12.76 18.82
N LYS A 441 13.68 -11.74 19.41
CA LYS A 441 14.51 -11.95 20.59
C LYS A 441 13.68 -12.52 21.72
N LYS A 442 14.17 -13.56 22.40
CA LYS A 442 13.50 -14.11 23.59
C LYS A 442 13.38 -12.99 24.65
N PRO A 443 12.19 -12.73 25.21
CA PRO A 443 12.04 -11.88 26.38
C PRO A 443 12.98 -12.30 27.51
N ALA A 444 13.42 -11.33 28.32
CA ALA A 444 14.37 -11.59 29.41
C ALA A 444 13.87 -12.72 30.33
N GLY A 445 14.73 -13.73 30.53
CA GLY A 445 14.44 -14.88 31.38
C GLY A 445 13.43 -15.90 30.80
N GLN A 446 12.96 -15.72 29.56
CA GLN A 446 12.14 -16.68 28.84
C GLN A 446 13.02 -17.70 28.10
N SER A 447 12.68 -18.98 28.25
CA SER A 447 13.16 -20.09 27.44
C SER A 447 12.08 -20.49 26.43
N ALA A 448 12.51 -20.98 25.28
CA ALA A 448 11.63 -21.47 24.24
C ALA A 448 12.09 -22.82 23.72
N ALA A 449 11.14 -23.61 23.23
CA ALA A 449 11.38 -24.80 22.44
C ALA A 449 10.56 -24.68 21.16
N SER A 450 11.07 -25.20 20.05
CA SER A 450 10.28 -25.28 18.83
C SER A 450 10.53 -26.59 18.12
N VAL A 451 9.50 -27.07 17.44
CA VAL A 451 9.50 -28.33 16.69
C VAL A 451 8.95 -28.08 15.30
N HIS A 452 9.34 -28.91 14.34
CA HIS A 452 8.75 -28.99 13.01
C HIS A 452 8.86 -30.42 12.49
N ASN A 453 8.09 -30.77 11.45
CA ASN A 453 8.06 -32.13 10.87
C ASN A 453 7.75 -33.25 11.87
N GLN A 454 7.00 -32.95 12.94
CA GLN A 454 6.53 -33.98 13.87
C GLN A 454 5.16 -34.49 13.44
N ASP A 455 4.99 -35.80 13.33
CA ASP A 455 3.67 -36.38 13.18
C ASP A 455 2.87 -36.32 14.49
N ASP A 456 1.62 -36.76 14.45
CA ASP A 456 0.72 -36.73 15.62
C ASP A 456 1.32 -37.44 16.85
N ALA A 457 2.02 -38.57 16.66
CA ALA A 457 2.59 -39.33 17.75
C ALA A 457 3.77 -38.58 18.42
N LEU A 458 4.68 -38.05 17.60
CA LEU A 458 5.80 -37.25 18.10
C LEU A 458 5.32 -35.93 18.71
N PHE A 459 4.31 -35.27 18.11
CA PHE A 459 3.75 -34.05 18.65
C PHE A 459 3.04 -34.29 19.99
N GLY A 460 2.35 -35.42 20.15
CA GLY A 460 1.78 -35.85 21.43
C GLY A 460 2.84 -36.06 22.52
N ALA A 461 4.01 -36.62 22.19
CA ALA A 461 5.13 -36.72 23.13
C ALA A 461 5.71 -35.35 23.50
N THR A 462 5.86 -34.45 22.52
CA THR A 462 6.29 -33.05 22.72
C THR A 462 5.30 -32.31 23.63
N TRP A 463 4.00 -32.50 23.44
CA TRP A 463 2.94 -31.93 24.28
C TRP A 463 3.06 -32.39 25.73
N LYS A 464 3.18 -33.70 25.97
CA LYS A 464 3.38 -34.26 27.33
C LYS A 464 4.59 -33.64 28.04
N ASN A 465 5.69 -33.47 27.32
CA ASN A 465 6.90 -32.87 27.88
C ASN A 465 6.72 -31.38 28.20
N TYR A 466 6.39 -30.55 27.20
CA TYR A 466 6.40 -29.11 27.37
C TYR A 466 5.15 -28.59 28.08
N VAL A 467 3.96 -29.06 27.70
CA VAL A 467 2.71 -28.54 28.25
C VAL A 467 2.36 -29.23 29.55
N GLU A 468 2.27 -30.56 29.57
CA GLU A 468 1.77 -31.28 30.74
C GLU A 468 2.80 -31.34 31.86
N THR A 469 4.06 -31.65 31.54
CA THR A 469 5.13 -31.81 32.54
C THR A 469 5.74 -30.47 32.92
N LYS A 470 6.22 -29.69 31.93
CA LYS A 470 6.92 -28.42 32.19
C LYS A 470 6.00 -27.22 32.38
N LYS A 471 4.69 -27.34 32.10
CA LYS A 471 3.70 -26.25 32.19
C LYS A 471 4.01 -25.04 31.29
N TRP A 472 4.62 -25.28 30.14
CA TRP A 472 4.89 -24.26 29.12
C TRP A 472 3.66 -24.01 28.25
N HIS A 473 3.57 -22.81 27.66
CA HIS A 473 2.46 -22.46 26.76
C HIS A 473 2.87 -22.54 25.30
N VAL A 474 1.95 -23.00 24.44
CA VAL A 474 2.08 -22.89 22.98
C VAL A 474 1.91 -21.43 22.56
N GLN A 475 2.82 -20.91 21.75
CA GLN A 475 2.81 -19.55 21.22
C GLN A 475 2.41 -19.48 19.75
N GLU A 476 2.76 -20.51 19.01
CA GLU A 476 2.55 -20.63 17.57
C GLU A 476 2.37 -22.11 17.26
N HIS A 477 1.44 -22.42 16.36
CA HIS A 477 1.18 -23.78 15.89
C HIS A 477 0.69 -23.71 14.44
N VAL A 478 1.23 -24.61 13.63
CA VAL A 478 0.84 -24.84 12.25
C VAL A 478 0.79 -26.35 12.04
N ASP A 479 -0.25 -26.85 11.39
CA ASP A 479 -0.28 -28.20 10.86
C ASP A 479 -0.34 -28.21 9.33
N TYR A 480 0.20 -29.26 8.74
CA TYR A 480 0.28 -29.41 7.29
C TYR A 480 0.32 -30.89 6.92
N THR A 481 -0.22 -31.22 5.76
CA THR A 481 -0.32 -32.61 5.30
C THR A 481 0.68 -32.89 4.17
N VAL A 482 1.50 -33.92 4.33
CA VAL A 482 2.44 -34.42 3.31
C VAL A 482 2.13 -35.89 3.07
N GLY A 483 1.83 -36.27 1.82
CA GLY A 483 1.50 -37.66 1.48
C GLY A 483 0.33 -38.24 2.29
N GLY A 484 -0.69 -37.43 2.59
CA GLY A 484 -1.86 -37.83 3.40
C GLY A 484 -1.62 -37.91 4.91
N LYS A 485 -0.38 -37.71 5.38
CA LYS A 485 -0.02 -37.71 6.80
C LYS A 485 0.12 -36.28 7.33
N ARG A 486 -0.50 -36.00 8.48
CA ARG A 486 -0.39 -34.69 9.17
C ARG A 486 0.94 -34.56 9.91
N TYR A 487 1.53 -33.38 9.81
CA TYR A 487 2.72 -32.95 10.52
C TYR A 487 2.48 -31.61 11.20
N HIS A 488 3.27 -31.33 12.23
CA HIS A 488 3.16 -30.15 13.08
C HIS A 488 4.47 -29.37 13.12
N ALA A 489 4.32 -28.05 13.18
CA ALA A 489 5.33 -27.13 13.66
C ALA A 489 4.74 -26.28 14.80
N ALA A 490 5.49 -26.11 15.88
CA ALA A 490 5.01 -25.39 17.06
C ALA A 490 6.13 -24.74 17.86
N VAL A 491 5.77 -23.71 18.63
CA VAL A 491 6.66 -23.00 19.55
C VAL A 491 6.07 -23.02 20.95
N PHE A 492 6.88 -23.39 21.95
CA PHE A 492 6.52 -23.47 23.37
C PHE A 492 7.40 -22.52 24.19
N VAL A 493 6.86 -21.89 25.24
CA VAL A 493 7.62 -20.98 26.14
C VAL A 493 7.28 -21.16 27.62
N ASN A 494 8.26 -20.95 28.50
CA ASN A 494 8.14 -21.18 29.95
C ASN A 494 7.58 -20.02 30.79
N LYS A 495 7.72 -18.78 30.30
CA LYS A 495 7.27 -17.56 30.98
C LYS A 495 6.46 -16.73 29.99
N PRO A 496 5.29 -17.23 29.59
CA PRO A 496 4.44 -16.49 28.69
C PRO A 496 3.83 -15.30 29.45
N ASN A 497 3.64 -14.17 28.76
CA ASN A 497 2.94 -13.01 29.32
C ASN A 497 1.41 -13.21 29.26
N ASP A 498 0.93 -14.38 29.70
CA ASP A 498 -0.48 -14.74 29.83
C ASP A 498 -0.74 -15.92 30.77
N ASN A 499 -1.99 -16.09 31.18
CA ASN A 499 -2.42 -17.05 32.22
C ASN A 499 -3.18 -18.26 31.66
N GLY A 500 -2.77 -18.76 30.49
CA GLY A 500 -3.29 -20.01 29.91
C GLY A 500 -3.30 -19.96 28.39
N PHE A 501 -3.66 -21.07 27.74
CA PHE A 501 -3.88 -21.11 26.30
C PHE A 501 -4.84 -22.25 25.93
N TYR A 502 -5.45 -22.14 24.75
CA TYR A 502 -6.04 -23.29 24.07
C TYR A 502 -5.32 -23.52 22.74
N LEU A 503 -5.11 -24.78 22.39
CA LEU A 503 -4.69 -25.21 21.06
C LEU A 503 -5.74 -26.17 20.53
N TYR A 504 -6.29 -25.84 19.36
CA TYR A 504 -7.12 -26.76 18.57
C TYR A 504 -6.58 -26.81 17.14
N TYR A 505 -6.64 -27.97 16.51
CA TYR A 505 -6.16 -28.18 15.15
C TYR A 505 -6.91 -29.34 14.48
N GLY A 506 -6.88 -29.39 13.14
CA GLY A 506 -7.60 -30.41 12.39
C GLY A 506 -9.13 -30.35 12.54
N MET A 507 -9.70 -29.22 12.98
CA MET A 507 -11.15 -29.08 13.11
C MET A 507 -11.80 -28.85 11.76
N SER A 508 -13.03 -29.35 11.58
CA SER A 508 -13.88 -28.87 10.48
C SER A 508 -14.14 -27.37 10.65
N GLY A 509 -14.44 -26.64 9.57
CA GLY A 509 -14.82 -25.23 9.66
C GLY A 509 -15.99 -25.01 10.65
N THR A 510 -17.01 -25.86 10.58
CA THR A 510 -18.17 -25.81 11.49
C THR A 510 -17.80 -25.99 12.96
N ASP A 511 -16.89 -26.91 13.28
CA ASP A 511 -16.48 -27.13 14.67
C ASP A 511 -15.53 -26.03 15.16
N PHE A 512 -14.67 -25.52 14.27
CA PHE A 512 -13.85 -24.36 14.55
C PHE A 512 -14.71 -23.14 14.86
N ASP A 513 -15.78 -22.89 14.10
CA ASP A 513 -16.69 -21.76 14.31
C ASP A 513 -17.40 -21.86 15.67
N LYS A 514 -17.91 -23.05 16.03
CA LYS A 514 -18.50 -23.28 17.36
C LYS A 514 -17.48 -23.01 18.46
N LYS A 515 -16.24 -23.48 18.28
CA LYS A 515 -15.17 -23.29 19.27
C LYS A 515 -14.74 -21.82 19.35
N PHE A 516 -14.70 -21.11 18.24
CA PHE A 516 -14.41 -19.69 18.19
C PHE A 516 -15.47 -18.90 18.97
N ASP A 517 -16.76 -19.15 18.72
CA ASP A 517 -17.87 -18.53 19.44
C ASP A 517 -17.81 -18.77 20.95
N GLU A 518 -17.52 -20.02 21.36
CA GLU A 518 -17.35 -20.41 22.76
C GLU A 518 -16.23 -19.60 23.45
N LEU A 519 -15.09 -19.44 22.77
CA LEU A 519 -13.89 -18.85 23.34
C LEU A 519 -13.86 -17.32 23.27
N TYR A 520 -14.53 -16.71 22.27
CA TYR A 520 -14.43 -15.28 21.95
C TYR A 520 -14.67 -14.33 23.14
N LYS A 521 -15.48 -14.75 24.11
CA LYS A 521 -15.82 -13.94 25.30
C LYS A 521 -14.58 -13.62 26.14
N ASN A 522 -13.73 -14.61 26.40
CA ASN A 522 -12.61 -14.51 27.36
C ASN A 522 -11.24 -14.75 26.72
N TRP A 523 -11.20 -15.18 25.46
CA TRP A 523 -9.99 -15.56 24.76
C TRP A 523 -9.88 -14.85 23.42
N GLU A 524 -8.65 -14.53 23.02
CA GLU A 524 -8.30 -14.00 21.71
C GLU A 524 -7.50 -15.03 20.91
N LEU A 525 -7.90 -15.24 19.66
CA LEU A 525 -7.14 -16.03 18.71
C LEU A 525 -5.86 -15.26 18.36
N LYS A 526 -4.69 -15.88 18.51
CA LYS A 526 -3.38 -15.27 18.19
C LYS A 526 -2.69 -15.88 16.99
N SER A 527 -2.95 -17.15 16.75
CA SER A 527 -2.54 -17.84 15.54
C SER A 527 -3.73 -18.56 14.96
N ILE A 528 -3.80 -18.57 13.63
CA ILE A 528 -4.76 -19.32 12.83
C ILE A 528 -3.97 -20.02 11.73
N ASN A 529 -4.39 -21.25 11.43
CA ASN A 529 -3.85 -22.02 10.33
C ASN A 529 -4.97 -22.81 9.66
N VAL A 530 -5.06 -22.69 8.34
CA VAL A 530 -5.93 -23.48 7.48
C VAL A 530 -5.05 -24.47 6.73
N ASN A 531 -5.45 -25.74 6.75
CA ASN A 531 -4.78 -26.86 6.07
C ASN A 531 -5.85 -27.68 5.33
N GLY A 532 -6.03 -27.37 4.04
CA GLY A 532 -7.14 -27.89 3.24
C GLY A 532 -8.47 -27.53 3.89
N ASN A 533 -9.32 -28.52 4.14
CA ASN A 533 -10.65 -28.32 4.73
C ASN A 533 -10.65 -28.23 6.26
N THR A 534 -9.46 -28.17 6.89
CA THR A 534 -9.34 -28.12 8.34
C THR A 534 -8.75 -26.79 8.82
N VAL A 535 -9.17 -26.38 10.01
CA VAL A 535 -8.74 -25.14 10.65
C VAL A 535 -8.19 -25.43 12.05
N GLY A 536 -7.15 -24.71 12.41
CA GLY A 536 -6.52 -24.73 13.72
C GLY A 536 -6.18 -23.35 14.21
N GLY A 537 -5.86 -23.26 15.50
CA GLY A 537 -5.54 -21.99 16.13
C GLY A 537 -5.04 -22.12 17.56
N VAL A 538 -4.36 -21.04 17.98
CA VAL A 538 -3.90 -20.85 19.36
C VAL A 538 -4.65 -19.66 19.95
N TRP A 539 -5.40 -19.90 21.02
CA TRP A 539 -6.09 -18.87 21.79
C TRP A 539 -5.34 -18.55 23.07
N ARG A 540 -5.36 -17.27 23.44
CA ARG A 540 -4.74 -16.73 24.65
C ARG A 540 -5.74 -15.86 25.40
N PRO A 541 -5.59 -15.59 26.70
CA PRO A 541 -6.48 -14.72 27.45
C PRO A 541 -6.66 -13.38 26.73
N LYS A 542 -7.92 -13.01 26.50
CA LYS A 542 -8.28 -11.80 25.74
C LYS A 542 -7.79 -10.56 26.46
N LYS A 543 -6.98 -9.75 25.76
CA LYS A 543 -6.52 -8.45 26.28
C LYS A 543 -7.28 -7.31 25.62
N ASN A 544 -7.59 -7.45 24.33
CA ASN A 544 -8.29 -6.45 23.55
C ASN A 544 -9.37 -7.09 22.67
N ASN A 545 -10.23 -6.26 22.10
CA ASN A 545 -11.10 -6.72 21.02
C ASN A 545 -10.26 -7.09 19.79
N TYR A 546 -10.71 -8.11 19.07
CA TYR A 546 -10.07 -8.64 17.88
C TYR A 546 -11.13 -9.14 16.90
N ALA A 547 -10.75 -9.22 15.64
CA ALA A 547 -11.52 -9.84 14.56
C ALA A 547 -10.67 -10.94 13.93
N ALA A 548 -11.29 -12.05 13.54
CA ALA A 548 -10.61 -13.11 12.82
C ALA A 548 -11.55 -13.70 11.77
N TYR A 549 -11.01 -13.97 10.59
CA TYR A 549 -11.75 -14.51 9.47
C TYR A 549 -10.85 -15.51 8.71
N TYR A 550 -11.46 -16.49 8.07
CA TYR A 550 -10.80 -17.45 7.18
C TYR A 550 -11.70 -17.76 5.98
N GLY A 551 -11.15 -18.40 4.95
CA GLY A 551 -11.88 -18.71 3.71
C GLY A 551 -12.08 -17.52 2.77
N MET A 552 -11.47 -16.37 3.05
CA MET A 552 -11.71 -15.14 2.31
C MET A 552 -11.09 -15.21 0.93
N THR A 553 -11.81 -14.79 -0.11
CA THR A 553 -11.19 -14.42 -1.38
C THR A 553 -10.32 -13.17 -1.19
N SER A 554 -9.49 -12.84 -2.19
CA SER A 554 -8.74 -11.59 -2.22
C SER A 554 -9.61 -10.34 -1.95
N ALA A 555 -10.75 -10.23 -2.63
CA ALA A 555 -11.67 -9.09 -2.47
C ALA A 555 -12.33 -9.06 -1.07
N SER A 556 -12.74 -10.22 -0.55
CA SER A 556 -13.32 -10.32 0.79
C SER A 556 -12.28 -10.00 1.88
N TYR A 557 -11.03 -10.44 1.71
CA TYR A 557 -9.93 -10.07 2.61
C TYR A 557 -9.73 -8.56 2.62
N GLN A 558 -9.66 -7.92 1.44
CA GLN A 558 -9.46 -6.47 1.36
C GLN A 558 -10.61 -5.69 2.01
N THR A 559 -11.85 -6.14 1.78
CA THR A 559 -13.04 -5.57 2.45
C THR A 559 -12.92 -5.65 3.97
N LYS A 560 -12.51 -6.81 4.52
CA LYS A 560 -12.32 -6.98 5.97
C LYS A 560 -11.13 -6.21 6.53
N PHE A 561 -10.06 -6.08 5.76
CA PHE A 561 -8.91 -5.28 6.14
C PHE A 561 -9.29 -3.79 6.28
N ASN A 562 -10.01 -3.24 5.30
CA ASN A 562 -10.51 -1.87 5.34
C ASN A 562 -11.45 -1.65 6.52
N GLN A 563 -12.39 -2.58 6.74
CA GLN A 563 -13.30 -2.54 7.88
C GLN A 563 -12.52 -2.51 9.21
N ALA A 564 -11.64 -3.47 9.44
CA ALA A 564 -10.87 -3.59 10.68
C ALA A 564 -9.99 -2.35 10.92
N SER A 565 -9.39 -1.79 9.87
CA SER A 565 -8.57 -0.57 9.94
C SER A 565 -9.41 0.64 10.35
N SER A 566 -10.63 0.79 9.82
CA SER A 566 -11.57 1.87 10.20
C SER A 566 -12.01 1.77 11.68
N GLU A 567 -12.01 0.56 12.24
CA GLU A 567 -12.30 0.28 13.66
C GLU A 567 -11.03 0.45 14.54
N GLY A 568 -9.91 0.86 13.93
CA GLY A 568 -8.61 1.05 14.55
C GLY A 568 -7.98 -0.26 15.02
N LEU A 569 -8.24 -1.37 14.31
CA LEU A 569 -7.52 -2.63 14.47
C LEU A 569 -6.41 -2.72 13.41
N ARG A 570 -5.37 -3.47 13.73
CA ARG A 570 -4.22 -3.74 12.87
C ARG A 570 -4.07 -5.23 12.62
N LEU A 571 -3.52 -5.60 11.47
CA LEU A 571 -3.28 -6.99 11.10
C LEU A 571 -2.25 -7.62 12.04
N ILE A 572 -2.59 -8.73 12.70
CA ILE A 572 -1.72 -9.45 13.64
C ILE A 572 -1.13 -10.70 13.00
N LYS A 573 -1.96 -11.42 12.24
CA LYS A 573 -1.63 -12.68 11.55
C LYS A 573 -2.35 -12.69 10.21
N VAL A 574 -1.69 -13.18 9.18
CA VAL A 574 -2.28 -13.50 7.88
C VAL A 574 -1.70 -14.81 7.37
N GLN A 575 -2.53 -15.58 6.68
CA GLN A 575 -2.16 -16.74 5.90
C GLN A 575 -2.83 -16.62 4.52
N ASN A 576 -2.04 -16.69 3.45
CA ASN A 576 -2.53 -17.05 2.12
C ASN A 576 -2.37 -18.57 1.93
N TYR A 577 -3.35 -19.19 1.30
CA TYR A 577 -3.41 -20.64 1.08
C TYR A 577 -4.32 -20.97 -0.13
N ASP A 578 -4.44 -22.26 -0.46
CA ASP A 578 -5.16 -22.77 -1.63
C ASP A 578 -4.71 -22.11 -2.94
N ASP A 579 -3.42 -22.25 -3.22
CA ASP A 579 -2.74 -21.67 -4.39
C ASP A 579 -2.93 -20.15 -4.48
N ASN A 580 -2.77 -19.49 -3.32
CA ASN A 580 -2.99 -18.05 -3.11
C ASN A 580 -4.41 -17.59 -3.49
N GLY A 581 -5.39 -18.51 -3.53
CA GLY A 581 -6.79 -18.21 -3.81
C GLY A 581 -7.58 -17.78 -2.56
N ARG A 582 -7.10 -18.12 -1.36
CA ARG A 582 -7.81 -17.90 -0.10
C ARG A 582 -6.91 -17.29 0.99
N PHE A 583 -7.55 -16.57 1.91
CA PHE A 583 -6.90 -15.86 3.00
C PHE A 583 -7.57 -16.14 4.35
N SER A 584 -6.76 -16.26 5.39
CA SER A 584 -7.17 -16.14 6.78
C SER A 584 -6.38 -15.05 7.46
N ALA A 585 -6.99 -14.35 8.40
CA ALA A 585 -6.35 -13.25 9.10
C ALA A 585 -6.97 -12.96 10.46
N ILE A 586 -6.15 -12.36 11.31
CA ILE A 586 -6.50 -11.89 12.64
C ILE A 586 -6.11 -10.42 12.73
N TRP A 587 -7.03 -9.58 13.15
CA TRP A 587 -6.82 -8.16 13.45
C TRP A 587 -7.04 -7.91 14.94
N GLY A 588 -6.22 -7.06 15.55
CA GLY A 588 -6.30 -6.71 16.98
C GLY A 588 -5.86 -5.26 17.23
N LYS A 589 -5.98 -4.78 18.47
CA LYS A 589 -5.53 -3.43 18.84
C LYS A 589 -4.00 -3.26 18.86
#